data_AF-A0A927G3S2-F1
#
_entry.id   AF-A0A927G3S2-F1
#
_cell.length_a   1.000
_cell.length_b   1.000
_cell.length_c   1.000
_cell.angle_alpha   90.00
_cell.angle_beta   90.00
_cell.angle_gamma   90.00
#
_symmetry.space_group_name_H-M   'P 1'
#
loop_
_entity.id
_entity.type
_entity.pdbx_description
1 polymer ?
#
loop_
_entity_poly.entity_id
_entity_poly.type
_entity_poly.pdbx_seq_one_letter_code
_entity_poly.pdbx_strand_id
1 'polypeptide(L)' 'MVAVCPRHVKDGLNTLDVPHIAKLNNTQEKSTTCKCAFCHVSADYRLFNERPYNKKK' A
#
# COMPACT_ATOMS: atom_id res chain seq x y z
N MET A 1 -9.68 1.43 -2.65
CA MET A 1 -8.28 1.50 -2.16
C MET A 1 -8.15 0.70 -0.88
N VAL A 2 -7.10 -0.10 -0.73
CA VAL A 2 -6.92 -0.99 0.44
C VAL A 2 -5.55 -0.74 1.08
N ALA A 3 -5.50 -0.55 2.40
CA ALA A 3 -4.24 -0.46 3.13
C ALA A 3 -3.93 -1.80 3.81
N VAL A 4 -2.69 -2.25 3.74
CA VAL A 4 -2.25 -3.57 4.21
C VAL A 4 -0.92 -3.50 4.93
N CYS A 5 -0.75 -4.34 5.96
CA CYS A 5 0.49 -4.49 6.70
C CYS A 5 1.34 -5.62 6.08
N PRO A 6 2.66 -5.68 6.36
CA PRO A 6 3.58 -6.70 5.85
C PRO A 6 3.14 -8.13 6.15
N ARG A 7 2.32 -8.36 7.19
CA ARG A 7 1.79 -9.70 7.52
C ARG A 7 0.75 -10.21 6.51
N HIS A 8 0.08 -9.30 5.80
CA HIS A 8 -0.99 -9.62 4.84
C HIS A 8 -0.60 -9.32 3.38
N VAL A 9 0.68 -9.04 3.14
CA VAL A 9 1.25 -8.96 1.79
C VAL A 9 2.38 -9.96 1.64
N LYS A 10 2.56 -10.45 0.42
CA LYS A 10 3.75 -11.24 0.10
C LYS A 10 4.95 -10.32 0.01
N ASP A 11 6.12 -10.81 0.40
CA ASP A 11 7.38 -10.04 0.34
C ASP A 11 7.69 -9.49 -1.06
N GLY A 12 7.19 -10.14 -2.13
CA GLY A 12 7.30 -9.61 -3.49
C GLY A 12 6.68 -8.21 -3.69
N LEU A 13 5.74 -7.77 -2.84
CA LEU A 13 5.25 -6.38 -2.84
C LEU A 13 6.32 -5.37 -2.40
N ASN A 14 7.37 -5.79 -1.69
CA ASN A 14 8.51 -4.92 -1.36
C ASN A 14 9.35 -4.56 -2.58
N THR A 15 9.43 -5.47 -3.54
CA THR A 15 10.25 -5.32 -4.75
C THR A 15 9.48 -4.76 -5.94
N LEU A 16 8.15 -4.68 -5.83
CA LEU A 16 7.29 -4.18 -6.89
C LEU A 16 7.25 -2.64 -6.87
N ASP A 17 7.80 -2.04 -7.93
CA ASP A 17 7.61 -0.63 -8.26
C ASP A 17 6.53 -0.50 -9.34
N VAL A 18 5.27 -0.40 -8.89
CA VAL A 18 4.11 -0.26 -9.78
C VAL A 18 3.18 0.83 -9.25
N PRO A 19 2.50 1.60 -10.12
CA PRO A 19 1.69 2.75 -9.70
C PRO A 19 0.45 2.37 -8.87
N HIS A 20 0.14 1.08 -8.82
CA HIS A 20 -0.94 0.48 -8.04
C HIS A 20 -0.55 0.22 -6.58
N ILE A 21 0.74 0.30 -6.25
CA ILE A 21 1.28 0.03 -4.91
C ILE A 21 2.03 1.29 -4.46
N ALA A 22 1.65 1.89 -3.34
CA ALA A 22 2.42 2.94 -2.68
C ALA A 22 2.86 2.50 -1.29
N LYS A 23 4.15 2.66 -0.96
CA LYS A 23 4.66 2.45 0.39
C LYS A 23 4.36 3.69 1.25
N LEU A 24 3.80 3.46 2.43
CA LEU A 24 3.54 4.49 3.42
C LEU A 24 4.82 4.72 4.22
N ASN A 25 5.64 5.71 3.85
CA ASN A 25 6.92 5.97 4.53
C ASN A 25 6.80 6.97 5.69
N ASN A 26 5.74 7.79 5.72
CA ASN A 26 5.55 8.79 6.76
C ASN A 26 4.87 8.22 8.00
N THR A 27 5.51 8.33 9.17
CA THR A 27 4.97 7.94 10.48
C THR A 27 3.63 8.62 10.79
N GLN A 28 3.40 9.82 10.26
CA GLN A 28 2.12 10.53 10.34
C GLN A 28 1.02 9.86 9.48
N GLU A 29 1.34 9.35 8.30
CA GLU A 29 0.37 8.62 7.46
C GLU A 29 0.05 7.23 8.00
N LYS A 30 1.02 6.58 8.66
CA LYS A 30 0.83 5.28 9.32
C LYS A 30 -0.08 5.35 10.57
N SER A 31 -0.02 6.45 11.32
CA SER A 31 -0.68 6.54 12.63
C SER A 31 -2.15 6.96 12.54
N THR A 32 -2.50 7.88 11.64
CA THR A 32 -3.79 8.56 11.72
C THR A 32 -4.84 7.96 10.77
N THR A 33 -4.43 7.35 9.65
CA THR A 33 -5.38 7.12 8.54
C THR A 33 -5.26 5.78 7.82
N CYS A 34 -4.16 5.03 8.00
CA CYS A 34 -3.94 3.79 7.24
C CYS A 34 -3.79 2.57 8.17
N LYS A 35 -4.92 1.96 8.52
CA LYS A 35 -4.97 0.65 9.19
C LYS A 35 -5.08 -0.47 8.17
N CYS A 36 -4.46 -1.62 8.47
CA CYS A 36 -4.58 -2.81 7.64
C CYS A 36 -6.03 -3.30 7.61
N ALA A 37 -6.56 -3.55 6.42
CA ALA A 37 -7.93 -4.02 6.23
C ALA A 37 -8.21 -5.41 6.85
N PHE A 38 -7.17 -6.19 7.19
CA PHE A 38 -7.31 -7.57 7.68
C PHE A 38 -7.15 -7.70 9.20
N CYS A 39 -6.22 -6.94 9.78
CA CYS A 39 -5.87 -7.06 11.22
C CYS A 39 -5.87 -5.72 11.96
N HIS A 40 -6.23 -4.64 11.29
CA HIS A 40 -6.46 -3.31 11.86
C HIS A 40 -5.24 -2.68 12.56
N VAL A 41 -4.05 -3.29 12.43
CA VAL A 41 -2.75 -2.72 12.82
C VAL A 41 -2.28 -1.68 11.80
N SER A 42 -1.18 -1.00 12.08
CA SER A 42 -0.54 -0.06 11.14
C SER A 42 -0.28 -0.72 9.78
N ALA A 43 -0.72 -0.08 8.71
CA ALA A 43 -0.42 -0.50 7.35
C ALA A 43 0.86 0.16 6.84
N ASP A 44 1.56 -0.57 5.96
CA ASP A 44 2.81 -0.12 5.34
C ASP A 44 2.64 0.06 3.82
N TYR A 45 1.58 -0.52 3.24
CA TYR A 45 1.30 -0.44 1.81
C TYR A 45 -0.13 0.03 1.55
N ARG A 46 -0.26 0.79 0.48
CA ARG A 46 -1.50 1.35 -0.03
C ARG A 46 -1.72 0.82 -1.44
N LEU A 47 -2.72 -0.03 -1.59
CA LEU A 47 -3.09 -0.70 -2.84
C LEU A 47 -4.23 0.06 -3.53
N PHE A 48 -4.02 0.41 -4.80
CA PHE A 48 -4.98 1.09 -5.65
C PHE A 48 -5.46 0.12 -6.73
N ASN A 49 -6.77 -0.13 -6.78
CA ASN A 49 -7.38 -1.06 -7.75
C ASN A 49 -7.57 -0.45 -9.15
N GLU A 50 -7.42 0.87 -9.26
CA GLU A 50 -8.04 1.67 -10.34
C GLU A 50 -7.11 2.74 -10.91
N ARG A 51 -5.79 2.61 -10.76
CA ARG A 51 -4.86 3.48 -11.49
C ARG A 51 -4.52 2.83 -12.83
N PRO A 52 -5.23 3.14 -13.94
CA PRO A 52 -4.79 2.66 -15.24
C PRO A 52 -3.34 3.09 -15.44
N TYR A 53 -2.49 2.13 -15.80
CA TYR A 53 -1.10 2.37 -16.19
C TYR A 53 -1.10 3.17 -17.49
N ASN A 54 -1.36 4.48 -17.40
CA ASN A 54 -1.23 5.38 -18.52
C ASN A 54 0.26 5.75 -18.65
N LYS A 55 1.04 4.84 -19.24
CA LYS A 55 2.25 5.25 -19.97
C LYS A 55 1.77 6.01 -21.21
N LYS A 56 1.60 7.33 -21.09
CA LYS A 56 1.60 8.17 -22.29
C LYS A 56 3.03 8.15 -22.83
N LYS A 57 3.17 7.53 -24.02
CA LYS A 57 4.36 7.57 -24.87
C LYS A 57 4.74 9.02 -25.20
#